data_AF-A0ABD0PZM8-F1
#
_entry.id   AF-A0ABD0PZM8-F1
#
_cell.length_a   1.000
_cell.length_b   1.000
_cell.length_c   1.000
_cell.angle_alpha   90.00
_cell.angle_beta   90.00
_cell.angle_gamma   90.00
#
_symmetry.space_group_name_H-M   'P 1'
#
loop_
_entity.id
_entity.type
_entity.pdbx_description
1 polymer ?
#
loop_
_entity_poly.entity_id
_entity_poly.type
_entity_poly.pdbx_seq_one_letter_code
_entity_poly.pdbx_strand_id
1 'polypeptide(L)'
;RGCPKEKRKTFTIKPVGFKDTLQITVNFECECKCQAKTEPDSPVCHHGNGTYECGICLCNPGRLGPRCDPTEQDACTGPDKVVCSGRGDCVCGQCVCHNNDFGKVWGKSCLRYKGELCS
;
A
#
# COMPACT_ATOMS: atom_id res chain seq x y z
N ARG A 1 27.69 -2.66 -5.23
CA ARG A 1 27.41 -1.22 -5.06
C ARG A 1 26.06 -1.12 -4.37
N GLY A 2 25.97 -0.58 -3.16
CA GLY A 2 24.71 -0.54 -2.41
C GLY A 2 24.95 -0.07 -0.99
N CYS A 3 23.86 0.25 -0.27
CA CYS A 3 23.95 0.62 1.13
C CYS A 3 24.35 -0.61 1.99
N PRO A 4 25.44 -0.54 2.77
CA PRO A 4 25.78 -1.62 3.69
C PRO A 4 24.79 -1.70 4.85
N LYS A 5 24.57 -2.91 5.38
CA LYS A 5 23.74 -3.13 6.59
C LYS A 5 24.24 -2.33 7.79
N GLU A 6 25.56 -2.18 7.89
CA GLU A 6 26.21 -1.44 8.96
C GLU A 6 26.47 -0.01 8.50
N LYS A 7 25.74 0.96 9.07
CA LYS A 7 25.78 2.37 8.66
C LYS A 7 27.05 3.11 9.07
N ARG A 8 27.85 2.52 9.96
CA ARG A 8 29.10 3.11 10.41
C ARG A 8 30.18 2.05 10.40
N LYS A 9 31.28 2.33 9.70
CA LYS A 9 32.46 1.47 9.69
C LYS A 9 33.68 2.26 10.05
N THR A 10 34.55 1.65 10.83
CA THR A 10 35.82 2.24 11.19
C THR A 10 36.94 1.29 10.79
N PHE A 11 37.94 1.80 10.09
CA PHE A 11 39.12 1.04 9.71
C PHE A 11 40.37 1.88 9.90
N THR A 12 41.51 1.21 9.96
CA THR A 12 42.79 1.86 10.29
C THR A 12 43.77 1.65 9.16
N ILE A 13 44.42 2.74 8.74
CA ILE A 13 45.57 2.70 7.84
C ILE A 13 46.82 2.86 8.70
N LYS A 14 47.70 1.87 8.63
CA LYS A 14 48.96 1.85 9.38
C LYS A 14 50.14 1.56 8.43
N PRO A 15 51.12 2.47 8.30
CA PRO A 15 52.34 2.20 7.57
C PRO A 15 53.22 1.21 8.33
N VAL A 16 53.87 0.31 7.59
CA VAL A 16 54.77 -0.69 8.17
C VAL A 16 56.00 0.02 8.76
N GLY A 17 56.39 -0.35 9.99
CA GLY A 17 57.56 0.22 10.67
C GLY A 17 57.32 1.51 11.45
N PHE A 18 56.11 2.08 11.42
CA PHE A 18 55.74 3.28 12.18
C PHE A 18 54.73 2.96 13.29
N LYS A 19 54.80 3.71 14.40
CA LYS A 19 53.84 3.58 15.51
C LYS A 19 52.51 4.27 15.20
N ASP A 20 52.56 5.33 14.41
CA ASP A 20 51.40 6.15 14.09
C ASP A 20 50.35 5.36 13.28
N THR A 21 49.10 5.70 13.51
CA THR A 21 47.94 5.08 12.86
C THR A 21 46.93 6.14 12.48
N LEU A 22 46.31 5.99 11.31
CA LEU A 22 45.18 6.80 10.88
C LEU A 22 43.90 5.99 11.00
N GLN A 23 42.99 6.42 11.86
CA GLN A 23 41.67 5.80 12.01
C GLN A 23 40.64 6.57 11.17
N ILE A 24 39.99 5.89 10.25
CA ILE A 24 38.98 6.45 9.35
C ILE A 24 37.61 5.89 9.75
N THR A 25 36.68 6.79 10.08
CA THR A 25 35.28 6.43 10.28
C THR A 25 34.46 6.87 9.07
N VAL A 26 33.79 5.92 8.44
CA VAL A 26 32.87 6.13 7.31
C VAL A 26 31.45 5.96 7.83
N ASN A 27 30.62 6.97 7.62
CA ASN A 27 29.18 6.93 7.86
C ASN A 27 28.48 6.83 6.50
N PHE A 28 27.61 5.83 6.34
CA PHE A 28 26.83 5.59 5.14
C PHE A 28 25.44 6.21 5.31
N GLU A 29 25.18 7.30 4.59
CA GLU A 29 23.87 7.96 4.54
C GLU A 29 23.03 7.37 3.41
N CYS A 30 22.16 6.43 3.76
CA CYS A 30 21.31 5.73 2.80
C CYS A 30 19.85 6.11 2.87
N GLU A 31 19.47 6.82 3.93
CA GLU A 31 18.10 7.26 4.17
C GLU A 31 17.95 8.72 3.78
N CYS A 32 16.78 9.05 3.26
CA CYS A 32 16.41 10.42 2.97
C CYS A 32 15.95 11.11 4.26
N LYS A 33 16.38 12.35 4.50
CA LYS A 33 15.99 13.10 5.71
C LYS A 33 14.48 13.24 5.89
N CYS A 34 13.71 13.20 4.80
CA CYS A 34 12.25 13.24 4.83
C CYS A 34 11.60 11.96 5.40
N GLN A 35 12.30 10.81 5.42
CA GLN A 35 11.79 9.56 6.00
C GLN A 35 11.64 9.66 7.52
N ALA A 36 12.36 10.58 8.17
CA ALA A 36 12.17 10.88 9.59
C ALA A 36 10.81 11.56 9.87
N LYS A 37 10.11 12.05 8.84
CA LYS A 37 8.80 12.70 8.92
C LYS A 37 7.69 11.82 8.35
N THR A 38 7.94 10.52 8.20
CA THR A 38 6.93 9.58 7.70
C THR A 38 5.72 9.57 8.64
N GLU A 39 4.54 9.70 8.05
CA GLU A 39 3.26 9.67 8.75
C GLU A 39 2.51 8.39 8.39
N PRO A 40 2.54 7.35 9.24
CA PRO A 40 1.73 6.16 9.04
C PRO A 40 0.24 6.51 9.18
N ASP A 41 -0.61 5.78 8.44
CA ASP A 41 -2.06 6.02 8.39
C ASP A 41 -2.41 7.50 8.17
N SER A 42 -1.67 8.16 7.27
CA SER A 42 -1.80 9.60 7.02
C SER A 42 -3.18 9.95 6.47
N PRO A 43 -3.81 11.04 6.96
CA PRO A 43 -5.08 11.52 6.41
C PRO A 43 -4.98 11.93 4.93
N VAL A 44 -3.77 12.26 4.45
CA VAL A 44 -3.50 12.61 3.04
C VAL A 44 -3.65 11.41 2.11
N CYS A 45 -3.36 10.21 2.61
CA CYS A 45 -3.41 8.96 1.85
C CYS A 45 -4.77 8.28 2.02
N HIS A 46 -5.82 8.93 1.51
CA HIS A 46 -7.21 8.47 1.58
C HIS A 46 -7.64 8.16 3.03
N HIS A 47 -7.59 9.16 3.91
CA HIS A 47 -8.07 9.06 5.29
C HIS A 47 -7.45 7.88 6.08
N GLY A 48 -6.14 7.69 5.96
CA GLY A 48 -5.41 6.64 6.68
C GLY A 48 -5.34 5.29 6.00
N ASN A 49 -5.45 5.25 4.67
CA ASN A 49 -5.28 4.03 3.87
C ASN A 49 -3.86 3.88 3.29
N GLY A 50 -2.89 4.57 3.87
CA GLY A 50 -1.49 4.46 3.52
C GLY A 50 -0.59 5.36 4.36
N THR A 51 0.70 5.17 4.18
CA THR A 51 1.76 5.92 4.86
C THR A 51 2.27 7.04 3.97
N TYR A 52 2.25 8.29 4.45
CA TYR A 52 2.81 9.41 3.71
C TYR A 52 4.30 9.56 3.99
N GLU A 53 5.13 9.35 2.98
CA GLU A 53 6.59 9.38 3.08
C GLU A 53 7.18 10.22 1.95
N CYS A 54 7.98 11.23 2.29
CA CYS A 54 8.73 12.04 1.30
C CYS A 54 7.91 12.62 0.13
N GLY A 55 6.62 12.90 0.33
CA GLY A 55 5.74 13.47 -0.71
C GLY A 55 4.90 12.46 -1.47
N ILE A 56 5.03 11.16 -1.17
CA ILE A 56 4.26 10.09 -1.81
C ILE A 56 3.47 9.27 -0.77
N CYS A 57 2.40 8.63 -1.21
CA CYS A 57 1.64 7.68 -0.40
C CYS A 57 2.08 6.24 -0.69
N LEU A 58 2.56 5.54 0.35
CA LEU A 58 2.80 4.10 0.36
C LEU A 58 1.51 3.40 0.80
N CYS A 59 0.75 2.89 -0.17
CA CYS A 59 -0.62 2.44 0.05
C CYS A 59 -0.72 1.07 0.74
N ASN A 60 -1.78 0.93 1.55
CA ASN A 60 -2.16 -0.37 2.11
C ASN A 60 -2.60 -1.33 0.98
N PRO A 61 -2.54 -2.66 1.20
CA PRO A 61 -3.02 -3.64 0.21
C PRO A 61 -4.45 -3.35 -0.25
N GLY A 62 -4.73 -3.49 -1.55
CA GLY A 62 -6.05 -3.20 -2.14
C GLY A 62 -6.28 -1.74 -2.55
N ARG A 63 -5.34 -0.85 -2.25
CA ARG A 63 -5.40 0.57 -2.62
C ARG A 63 -4.35 0.91 -3.68
N LEU A 64 -4.70 1.76 -4.63
CA LEU A 64 -3.82 2.17 -5.72
C LEU A 64 -3.91 3.67 -5.98
N GLY A 65 -2.96 4.19 -6.77
CA GLY A 65 -2.94 5.59 -7.17
C GLY A 65 -2.22 6.51 -6.17
N PRO A 66 -2.07 7.80 -6.52
CA PRO A 66 -1.23 8.75 -5.79
C PRO A 66 -1.74 9.07 -4.39
N ARG A 67 -3.02 8.81 -4.10
CA ARG A 67 -3.66 9.05 -2.80
C ARG A 67 -4.23 7.79 -2.16
N CYS A 68 -3.91 6.59 -2.65
CA CYS A 68 -4.45 5.32 -2.14
C CYS A 68 -5.97 5.21 -2.29
N ASP A 69 -6.46 5.54 -3.48
CA ASP A 69 -7.84 5.38 -3.85
C ASP A 69 -8.22 3.88 -3.83
N PRO A 70 -9.49 3.55 -3.52
CA PRO A 70 -9.96 2.18 -3.54
C PRO A 70 -9.82 1.60 -4.95
N THR A 71 -9.35 0.36 -5.05
CA THR A 71 -9.34 -0.36 -6.33
C THR A 71 -10.74 -0.68 -6.79
N GLU A 72 -10.89 -0.93 -8.08
CA GLU A 72 -12.17 -1.34 -8.67
C GLU A 72 -12.73 -2.59 -7.98
N GLN A 73 -11.89 -3.60 -7.69
CA GLN A 73 -12.30 -4.79 -6.94
C GLN A 73 -12.82 -4.46 -5.54
N ASP A 74 -12.15 -3.58 -4.79
CA ASP A 74 -12.60 -3.19 -3.44
C ASP A 74 -13.93 -2.42 -3.49
N ALA A 75 -14.16 -1.59 -4.50
CA ALA A 75 -15.41 -0.88 -4.69
C ALA A 75 -16.61 -1.82 -4.92
N CYS A 76 -16.33 -2.99 -5.49
CA CYS A 76 -17.29 -4.06 -5.79
C CYS A 76 -17.41 -5.12 -4.69
N THR A 77 -16.60 -5.06 -3.63
CA THR A 77 -16.58 -6.10 -2.60
C THR A 77 -17.70 -5.85 -1.59
N GLY A 78 -18.59 -6.83 -1.45
CA GLY A 78 -19.71 -6.78 -0.51
C GLY A 78 -19.28 -7.02 0.96
N PRO A 79 -20.22 -6.90 1.91
CA PRO A 79 -19.96 -7.20 3.33
C PRO A 79 -19.54 -8.66 3.58
N ASP A 80 -19.87 -9.56 2.66
CA ASP A 80 -19.45 -10.96 2.57
C ASP A 80 -18.00 -11.15 2.10
N LYS A 81 -17.28 -10.07 1.79
CA LYS A 81 -15.93 -10.07 1.21
C LYS A 81 -15.85 -10.75 -0.16
N VAL A 82 -16.99 -10.95 -0.82
CA VAL A 82 -17.06 -11.51 -2.17
C VAL A 82 -17.36 -10.38 -3.15
N VAL A 83 -16.62 -10.35 -4.25
CA VAL A 83 -16.85 -9.38 -5.33
C VAL A 83 -18.26 -9.59 -5.89
N CYS A 84 -19.07 -8.53 -5.85
CA CYS A 84 -20.46 -8.53 -6.29
C CYS A 84 -21.31 -9.68 -5.72
N SER A 85 -20.95 -10.14 -4.52
CA SER A 85 -21.56 -11.30 -3.84
C SER A 85 -21.66 -12.55 -4.72
N GLY A 86 -20.74 -12.69 -5.70
CA GLY A 86 -20.70 -13.79 -6.66
C GLY A 86 -21.85 -13.80 -7.69
N ARG A 87 -22.61 -12.71 -7.79
CA ARG A 87 -23.83 -12.57 -8.62
C ARG A 87 -23.66 -11.54 -9.73
N GLY A 88 -22.44 -11.15 -10.03
CA GLY A 88 -22.13 -10.14 -11.04
C GLY A 88 -20.64 -9.99 -11.26
N ASP A 89 -20.30 -9.22 -12.29
CA ASP A 89 -18.92 -8.88 -12.63
C ASP A 89 -18.60 -7.45 -12.16
N CYS A 90 -17.39 -7.25 -11.65
CA CYS A 90 -16.90 -5.92 -11.32
C CYS A 90 -16.32 -5.27 -12.57
N VAL A 91 -16.97 -4.20 -13.05
CA VAL A 91 -16.54 -3.44 -14.23
C VAL A 91 -16.41 -1.98 -13.82
N CYS A 92 -15.22 -1.39 -13.97
CA CYS A 92 -14.96 0.02 -13.64
C CYS A 92 -15.33 0.38 -12.18
N GLY A 93 -15.12 -0.54 -11.24
CA GLY A 93 -15.45 -0.35 -9.81
C GLY A 93 -16.95 -0.38 -9.49
N GLN A 94 -17.78 -0.86 -10.41
CA GLN A 94 -19.21 -1.08 -10.21
C GLN A 94 -19.59 -2.53 -10.51
N CYS A 95 -20.51 -3.08 -9.72
CA CYS A 95 -21.05 -4.40 -9.97
C CYS A 95 -22.11 -4.38 -11.07
N VAL A 96 -21.84 -5.13 -12.13
CA VAL A 96 -22.80 -5.47 -13.18
C VAL A 96 -23.42 -6.81 -12.82
N CYS A 97 -24.64 -6.77 -12.27
CA CYS A 97 -25.31 -7.98 -11.80
C CYS A 97 -25.80 -8.86 -12.95
N HIS A 98 -25.59 -10.17 -12.82
CA HIS A 98 -26.09 -11.16 -13.77
C HIS A 98 -27.60 -11.31 -13.67
N ASN A 99 -28.25 -11.60 -14.79
CA ASN A 99 -29.65 -12.04 -14.78
C ASN A 99 -29.69 -13.55 -14.54
N ASN A 100 -30.55 -14.01 -13.63
CA ASN A 100 -30.84 -15.43 -13.46
C ASN A 100 -32.28 -15.74 -13.91
N ASP A 101 -32.58 -17.02 -14.11
CA ASP A 101 -33.91 -17.52 -14.49
C ASP A 101 -35.01 -17.14 -13.49
N PHE A 102 -34.62 -16.87 -12.24
CA PHE A 102 -35.52 -16.44 -11.17
C PHE A 102 -35.79 -14.92 -11.17
N GLY A 103 -35.10 -14.15 -12.02
CA GLY A 103 -35.29 -12.71 -12.23
C GLY A 103 -34.03 -11.87 -11.96
N LYS A 104 -34.19 -10.55 -12.02
CA LYS A 104 -33.06 -9.60 -12.00
C LYS A 104 -32.68 -9.19 -10.57
N VAL A 105 -31.39 -9.33 -10.25
CA VAL A 105 -30.78 -8.82 -9.02
C VAL A 105 -30.22 -7.41 -9.22
N TRP A 106 -30.21 -6.63 -8.15
CA TRP A 106 -29.88 -5.20 -8.16
C TRP A 106 -29.08 -4.80 -6.91
N GLY A 107 -28.55 -3.58 -6.91
CA GLY A 107 -27.83 -2.98 -5.78
C GLY A 107 -26.30 -3.00 -5.96
N LYS A 108 -25.60 -2.22 -5.13
CA LYS A 108 -24.14 -1.99 -5.25
C LYS A 108 -23.31 -3.27 -5.26
N SER A 109 -23.76 -4.31 -4.56
CA SER A 109 -23.11 -5.64 -4.48
C SER A 109 -24.01 -6.78 -4.98
N CYS A 110 -25.05 -6.49 -5.78
CA CYS A 110 -25.96 -7.50 -6.34
C CYS A 110 -26.72 -8.37 -5.31
N LEU A 111 -26.94 -7.84 -4.10
CA LEU A 111 -27.61 -8.55 -2.99
C LEU A 111 -29.14 -8.42 -2.97
N ARG A 112 -29.75 -7.59 -3.83
CA ARG A 112 -31.20 -7.34 -3.77
C ARG A 112 -31.96 -8.03 -4.90
N TYR A 113 -33.07 -8.69 -4.57
CA TYR A 113 -34.02 -9.24 -5.53
C TYR A 113 -35.41 -8.64 -5.25
N LYS A 114 -36.08 -8.08 -6.27
CA LYS A 114 -37.36 -7.36 -6.12
C LYS A 114 -37.38 -6.29 -5.00
N GLY A 115 -36.22 -5.75 -4.63
CA GLY A 115 -36.08 -4.73 -3.58
C GLY A 115 -35.73 -5.27 -2.19
N GLU A 116 -35.79 -6.59 -1.97
CA GLU A 116 -35.46 -7.26 -0.71
C GLU A 116 -34.06 -7.86 -0.74
N LEU A 117 -33.39 -7.95 0.43
CA LEU A 117 -32.12 -8.66 0.57
C LEU A 117 -32.36 -10.16 0.39
N CYS A 118 -31.60 -10.79 -0.50
CA CYS A 118 -31.60 -12.25 -0.62
C CYS A 118 -31.04 -12.85 0.67
N SER A 119 -31.89 -13.49 1.47
CA SER A 119 -31.51 -14.34 2.62
C SER A 119 -31.10 -15.73 2.16
#